data_AF-A0A1I6QK55-F1
#
_entry.id   AF-A0A1I6QK55-F1
#
_cell.length_a   1.000
_cell.length_b   1.000
_cell.length_c   1.000
_cell.angle_alpha   90.00
_cell.angle_beta   90.00
_cell.angle_gamma   90.00
#
_symmetry.space_group_name_H-M   'P 1'
#
loop_
_entity.id
_entity.type
_entity.pdbx_description
1 polymer ?
#
loop_
_entity_poly.entity_id
_entity_poly.type
_entity_poly.pdbx_seq_one_letter_code
_entity_poly.pdbx_strand_id
1 'polypeptide(L)'
;MTYFKWFNDKEQDRIQFYSLKRIGMTDQEIRKIAVRQMGAIFFISILIGVLHSGFTLYTLGNMLYLDLWKSGAVIITVYVLASALYFAIAQRGYLKHVKS
;
A
#
# COMPACT_ATOMS: atom_id res chain seq x y z
N MET A 1 -11.01 8.75 8.90
CA MET A 1 -11.69 7.66 8.15
C MET A 1 -10.76 6.48 7.80
N THR A 2 -9.52 6.41 8.31
CA THR A 2 -8.52 5.42 7.85
C THR A 2 -8.38 4.23 8.81
N TYR A 3 -8.51 4.47 10.12
CA TYR A 3 -8.35 3.45 11.16
C TYR A 3 -9.60 2.59 11.40
N PHE A 4 -10.80 3.11 11.15
CA PHE A 4 -12.06 2.38 11.33
C PHE A 4 -12.25 1.27 10.28
N LYS A 5 -11.71 1.43 9.06
CA LYS A 5 -11.71 0.36 8.04
C LYS A 5 -10.81 -0.80 8.43
N TRP A 6 -9.58 -0.51 8.90
CA TRP A 6 -8.61 -1.54 9.31
C TRP A 6 -9.07 -2.40 10.50
N PHE A 7 -9.89 -1.86 11.41
CA PHE A 7 -10.38 -2.62 12.56
C PHE A 7 -11.69 -3.35 12.25
N ASN A 8 -12.55 -2.79 11.39
CA ASN A 8 -13.80 -3.43 10.95
C ASN A 8 -13.55 -4.54 9.91
N ASP A 9 -12.42 -4.52 9.22
CA ASP A 9 -11.99 -5.59 8.31
C ASP A 9 -11.74 -6.93 9.01
N LYS A 10 -11.52 -6.98 10.34
CA LYS A 10 -11.36 -8.28 11.03
C LYS A 10 -12.59 -9.17 10.94
N GLU A 11 -13.79 -8.59 11.01
CA GLU A 11 -15.06 -9.32 10.90
C GLU A 11 -15.29 -9.75 9.43
N GLN A 12 -15.00 -8.84 8.49
CA GLN A 12 -15.20 -9.07 7.06
C GLN A 12 -14.19 -10.06 6.46
N ASP A 13 -12.92 -9.99 6.87
CA ASP A 13 -11.90 -10.99 6.54
C ASP A 13 -12.30 -12.36 7.08
N ARG A 14 -12.89 -12.41 8.28
CA ARG A 14 -13.38 -13.67 8.88
C ARG A 14 -14.52 -14.26 8.03
N ILE A 15 -15.46 -13.44 7.58
CA ILE A 15 -16.58 -13.87 6.71
C ILE A 15 -16.06 -14.35 5.34
N GLN A 16 -15.12 -13.63 4.72
CA GLN A 16 -14.50 -14.06 3.47
C GLN A 16 -13.71 -15.36 3.64
N PHE A 17 -12.96 -15.48 4.74
CA PHE A 17 -12.20 -16.68 5.07
C PHE A 17 -13.11 -17.91 5.22
N TYR A 18 -14.23 -17.79 5.94
CA TYR A 18 -15.21 -18.88 6.06
C TYR A 18 -15.88 -19.24 4.72
N SER A 19 -16.16 -18.24 3.88
CA SER A 19 -16.72 -18.46 2.53
C SER A 19 -15.75 -19.22 1.62
N LEU A 20 -14.47 -18.81 1.59
CA LEU A 20 -13.41 -19.46 0.83
C LEU A 20 -13.11 -20.88 1.35
N LYS A 21 -13.20 -21.10 2.67
CA LYS A 21 -13.05 -22.43 3.26
C LYS A 21 -14.20 -23.38 2.89
N ARG A 22 -15.42 -22.86 2.75
CA ARG A 22 -16.61 -23.65 2.33
C ARG A 22 -16.50 -24.21 0.91
N ILE A 23 -15.72 -23.57 0.04
CA ILE A 23 -15.43 -24.04 -1.32
C ILE A 23 -14.15 -24.89 -1.41
N GLY A 24 -13.58 -25.29 -0.27
CA GLY A 24 -12.48 -26.25 -0.19
C GLY A 24 -11.08 -25.65 -0.27
N MET A 25 -10.93 -24.33 -0.20
CA MET A 25 -9.62 -23.70 -0.20
C MET A 25 -8.90 -23.90 1.13
N THR A 26 -7.58 -24.08 1.04
CA THR A 26 -6.71 -24.21 2.21
C THR A 26 -6.42 -22.84 2.83
N ASP A 27 -6.18 -22.82 4.14
CA ASP A 27 -5.86 -21.60 4.87
C ASP A 27 -4.62 -20.87 4.29
N GLN A 28 -3.70 -21.61 3.65
CA GLN A 28 -2.52 -21.06 2.97
C GLN A 28 -2.86 -20.29 1.69
N GLU A 29 -3.82 -20.77 0.90
CA GLU A 29 -4.24 -20.12 -0.35
C GLU A 29 -4.98 -18.83 -0.06
N ILE A 30 -5.89 -18.85 0.93
CA ILE A 30 -6.64 -17.68 1.37
C ILE A 30 -5.67 -16.59 1.84
N ARG A 31 -4.69 -16.96 2.66
CA ARG A 31 -3.63 -16.06 3.12
C ARG A 31 -2.88 -15.43 1.95
N LYS A 32 -2.47 -16.23 0.95
CA LYS A 32 -1.69 -15.75 -0.20
C LYS A 32 -2.47 -14.72 -1.03
N ILE A 33 -3.78 -14.93 -1.18
CA ILE A 33 -4.67 -14.01 -1.89
C ILE A 33 -4.81 -12.70 -1.12
N ALA A 34 -5.04 -12.76 0.20
CA ALA A 34 -5.16 -11.57 1.04
C ALA A 34 -3.87 -10.72 1.05
N VAL A 35 -2.68 -11.34 1.14
CA VAL A 35 -1.39 -10.62 0.98
C VAL A 35 -1.34 -9.87 -0.35
N ARG A 36 -1.76 -10.53 -1.43
CA ARG A 36 -1.70 -9.96 -2.77
C ARG A 36 -2.68 -8.80 -2.96
N GLN A 37 -3.88 -8.91 -2.39
CA GLN A 37 -4.88 -7.84 -2.39
C GLN A 37 -4.42 -6.62 -1.59
N MET A 38 -3.91 -6.84 -0.37
CA MET A 38 -3.33 -5.77 0.45
C MET A 38 -2.15 -5.09 -0.26
N GLY A 39 -1.28 -5.89 -0.89
CA GLY A 39 -0.18 -5.38 -1.70
C GLY A 39 -0.66 -4.53 -2.89
N ALA A 40 -1.69 -4.98 -3.61
CA ALA A 40 -2.24 -4.23 -4.74
C ALA A 40 -2.77 -2.85 -4.32
N ILE A 41 -3.54 -2.77 -3.23
CA ILE A 41 -4.09 -1.51 -2.71
C ILE A 41 -2.96 -0.56 -2.27
N PHE A 42 -1.91 -1.10 -1.66
CA PHE A 42 -0.76 -0.31 -1.23
C PHE A 42 0.05 0.25 -2.41
N PHE A 43 0.32 -0.59 -3.42
CA PHE A 43 1.04 -0.15 -4.63
C PHE A 43 0.24 0.90 -5.42
N ILE A 44 -1.08 0.73 -5.54
CA ILE A 44 -1.95 1.73 -6.18
C ILE A 44 -1.84 3.09 -5.45
N SER A 45 -1.84 3.08 -4.12
CA SER A 45 -1.73 4.30 -3.32
C SER A 45 -0.39 5.02 -3.53
N ILE A 46 0.72 4.27 -3.67
CA ILE A 46 2.04 4.82 -4.00
C ILE A 46 2.03 5.46 -5.39
N LEU A 47 1.50 4.76 -6.39
CA LEU A 47 1.47 5.25 -7.77
C LEU A 47 0.73 6.59 -7.88
N ILE A 48 -0.42 6.68 -7.23
CA ILE A 48 -1.21 7.93 -7.18
C ILE A 48 -0.40 9.05 -6.51
N GLY A 49 0.28 8.76 -5.40
CA GLY A 49 1.15 9.73 -4.72
C GLY A 49 2.28 10.26 -5.61
N VAL A 50 2.99 9.37 -6.31
CA VAL A 50 4.09 9.74 -7.22
C VAL A 50 3.58 10.61 -8.37
N LEU A 51 2.46 10.24 -9.00
CA LEU A 51 1.85 11.03 -10.06
C LEU A 51 1.44 12.42 -9.58
N HIS A 52 0.83 12.51 -8.40
CA HIS A 52 0.42 13.78 -7.82
C HIS A 52 1.62 14.67 -7.45
N SER A 53 2.69 14.09 -6.89
CA SER A 53 3.94 14.81 -6.60
C SER A 53 4.61 15.33 -7.87
N GLY A 54 4.66 14.51 -8.93
CA GLY A 54 5.20 14.91 -10.23
C GLY A 54 4.41 16.07 -10.85
N PHE A 55 3.07 15.98 -10.84
CA PHE A 55 2.20 17.06 -11.30
C PHE A 55 2.43 18.36 -10.52
N THR A 56 2.52 18.28 -9.20
CA THR A 56 2.75 19.44 -8.33
C THR A 56 4.09 20.11 -8.63
N LEU A 57 5.17 19.34 -8.78
CA LEU A 57 6.49 19.87 -9.11
C LEU A 57 6.51 20.54 -10.49
N TYR A 58 5.85 19.95 -11.48
CA TYR A 58 5.73 20.53 -12.81
C TYR A 58 4.99 21.87 -12.77
N THR A 59 3.82 21.91 -12.13
CA THR A 59 3.04 23.14 -12.02
C THR A 59 3.78 24.22 -11.23
N LEU A 60 4.37 23.88 -10.09
CA LEU A 60 5.08 24.83 -9.23
C LEU A 60 6.36 25.36 -9.90
N GLY A 61 7.11 24.49 -10.58
CA GLY A 61 8.32 24.88 -11.32
C GLY A 61 7.99 25.85 -12.44
N ASN A 62 6.90 25.61 -13.17
CA ASN A 62 6.42 26.51 -14.22
C ASN A 62 5.92 27.85 -13.67
N MET A 63 5.23 27.86 -12.51
CA MET A 63 4.77 29.10 -11.88
C MET A 63 5.90 29.96 -11.33
N LEU A 64 6.98 29.34 -10.85
CA LEU A 64 8.13 30.04 -10.26
C LEU A 64 9.28 30.30 -11.24
N TYR A 65 9.20 29.79 -12.48
CA TYR A 65 10.31 29.78 -13.44
C TYR A 65 11.60 29.17 -12.88
N LEU A 66 11.46 28.17 -12.01
CA LEU A 66 12.57 27.48 -11.35
C LEU A 66 12.65 26.03 -11.80
N ASP A 67 13.87 25.54 -11.98
CA ASP A 67 14.11 24.11 -12.18
C ASP A 67 14.03 23.36 -10.84
N LEU A 68 12.82 22.91 -10.50
CA LEU A 68 12.53 22.16 -9.28
C LEU A 68 12.75 20.65 -9.43
N TRP A 69 13.16 20.17 -10.61
CA TRP A 69 13.29 18.74 -10.85
C TRP A 69 14.37 18.09 -9.97
N LYS A 70 15.47 18.80 -9.71
CA LYS A 70 16.55 18.30 -8.83
C LYS A 70 16.09 18.15 -7.39
N SER A 71 15.48 19.19 -6.82
CA SER A 71 14.97 19.16 -5.44
C SER A 71 13.78 18.22 -5.30
N GLY A 72 12.90 18.20 -6.30
CA GLY A 72 11.74 17.31 -6.37
C GLY A 72 12.11 15.84 -6.47
N ALA A 73 13.15 15.50 -7.24
CA ALA A 73 13.66 14.13 -7.33
C ALA A 73 14.08 13.60 -5.96
N VAL A 74 14.78 14.40 -5.14
CA VAL A 74 15.18 14.00 -3.79
C VAL A 74 13.96 13.70 -2.92
N ILE A 75 12.94 14.57 -2.94
CA ILE A 75 11.71 14.38 -2.15
C ILE A 75 10.96 13.12 -2.60
N ILE A 76 10.83 12.91 -3.91
CA ILE A 76 10.19 11.71 -4.47
C ILE A 76 10.97 10.46 -4.08
N THR A 77 12.30 10.48 -4.16
CA THR A 77 13.15 9.35 -3.75
C THR A 77 12.95 9.01 -2.27
N VAL A 78 12.96 10.00 -1.38
CA VAL A 78 12.73 9.77 0.06
C VAL A 78 11.33 9.23 0.31
N TYR A 79 10.31 9.77 -0.35
CA TYR A 79 8.94 9.28 -0.23
C TYR A 79 8.80 7.82 -0.68
N VAL A 80 9.40 7.46 -1.82
CA VAL A 80 9.39 6.08 -2.34
C VAL A 80 10.13 5.14 -1.39
N LEU A 81 11.30 5.54 -0.88
CA LEU A 81 12.06 4.73 0.08
C LEU A 81 11.29 4.52 1.40
N ALA A 82 10.69 5.58 1.95
CA ALA A 82 9.86 5.48 3.15
C ALA A 82 8.63 4.57 2.92
N SER A 83 7.99 4.71 1.76
CA SER A 83 6.85 3.87 1.37
C SER A 83 7.24 2.40 1.19
N ALA A 84 8.39 2.13 0.58
CA ALA A 84 8.93 0.78 0.43
C ALA A 84 9.30 0.15 1.79
N LEU A 85 9.88 0.94 2.70
CA LEU A 85 10.19 0.48 4.06
C LEU A 85 8.91 0.16 4.83
N TYR A 86 7.90 1.03 4.76
CA TYR A 86 6.60 0.78 5.37
C TYR A 86 5.96 -0.50 4.83
N PHE A 87 5.99 -0.70 3.51
CA PHE A 87 5.52 -1.94 2.89
C PHE A 87 6.27 -3.16 3.42
N ALA A 88 7.60 -3.11 3.48
CA ALA A 88 8.42 -4.22 3.98
C ALA A 88 8.07 -4.57 5.44
N ILE A 89 7.82 -3.57 6.29
CA ILE A 89 7.40 -3.77 7.68
C ILE A 89 5.99 -4.38 7.73
N ALA A 90 5.03 -3.85 6.96
CA ALA A 90 3.67 -4.35 6.90
C ALA A 90 3.61 -5.80 6.37
N GLN A 91 4.38 -6.11 5.32
CA GLN A 91 4.52 -7.44 4.76
C GLN A 91 5.11 -8.42 5.80
N ARG A 92 6.13 -8.00 6.55
CA ARG A 92 6.69 -8.79 7.64
C ARG A 92 5.69 -9.01 8.77
N GLY A 93 4.91 -8.00 9.16
CA GLY A 93 3.85 -8.11 10.17
C GLY A 93 2.77 -9.13 9.79
N TYR A 94 2.34 -9.11 8.53
CA TYR A 94 1.38 -10.07 7.98
C TYR A 94 2.00 -11.48 7.85
N LEU A 95 3.25 -11.59 7.39
CA LEU A 95 3.96 -12.86 7.29
C LEU A 95 4.21 -13.50 8.67
N LYS A 96 4.40 -12.68 9.72
CA LYS A 96 4.58 -13.14 11.09
C LYS A 96 3.26 -13.61 11.72
N HIS A 97 2.15 -12.93 11.42
CA HIS A 97 0.84 -13.29 11.97
C HIS A 97 0.29 -14.62 11.44
N VAL A 98 0.55 -14.97 10.18
CA VAL A 98 0.04 -16.23 9.63
C VAL A 98 1.09 -17.36 9.74
N LYS A 99 2.01 -17.24 10.70
CA LYS A 99 2.80 -18.38 11.21
C LYS A 99 2.50 -18.65 12.70
N SER A 100 1.53 -17.94 13.29
CA SER A 100 1.06 -18.15 14.67
C SER A 100 -0.36 -18.65 14.70
#